data_AF-A0A526YG68-F1
#
_entry.id   AF-A0A526YG68-F1
#
_cell.length_a   1.000
_cell.length_b   1.000
_cell.length_c   1.000
_cell.angle_alpha   90.00
_cell.angle_beta   90.00
_cell.angle_gamma   90.00
#
_symmetry.space_group_name_H-M   'P 1'
#
loop_
_entity.id
_entity.type
_entity.pdbx_description
1 polymer ?
#
loop_
_entity_poly.entity_id
_entity_poly.type
_entity_poly.pdbx_seq_one_letter_code
_entity_poly.pdbx_strand_id
1 'polypeptide(L)'
;MSIVKDRDDPTPIIPTKEVIAVVYGYAFEGQCYRNDKPKLLIFHPTSGETTATGCGFDDLGYVMWGVTKKTPIMELATSTDFAEEIILNANLPGNRSPNTYGNSFMLAHRGGRLSRGGGSQS
;
A
#
# COMPACT_ATOMS: atom_id res chain seq x y z
N MET A 1 -8.93 -2.20 -16.35
CA MET A 1 -10.37 -2.18 -15.98
C MET A 1 -10.73 -3.59 -15.52
N SER A 2 -10.77 -3.82 -14.21
CA SER A 2 -11.20 -5.10 -13.65
C SER A 2 -12.62 -4.95 -13.13
N ILE A 3 -13.55 -5.66 -13.76
CA ILE A 3 -14.96 -5.69 -13.35
C ILE A 3 -15.06 -6.76 -12.26
N VAL A 4 -15.30 -6.34 -11.01
CA VAL A 4 -15.59 -7.28 -9.92
C VAL A 4 -17.12 -7.36 -9.80
N LYS A 5 -17.65 -8.54 -10.09
CA LYS A 5 -19.07 -8.85 -9.89
C LYS A 5 -19.25 -9.18 -8.41
N ASP A 6 -20.06 -8.39 -7.70
CA ASP A 6 -20.50 -8.77 -6.36
C ASP A 6 -21.34 -10.05 -6.46
N ARG A 7 -21.18 -10.97 -5.51
CA ARG A 7 -21.80 -12.31 -5.60
C ARG A 7 -23.32 -12.25 -5.43
N ASP A 8 -23.81 -11.21 -4.76
CA ASP A 8 -25.22 -11.03 -4.37
C ASP A 8 -25.93 -9.84 -5.06
N ASP A 9 -25.21 -9.04 -5.86
CA ASP A 9 -25.79 -7.93 -6.66
C ASP A 9 -25.47 -8.13 -8.15
N PRO A 10 -26.49 -8.25 -9.04
CA PRO A 10 -26.27 -8.44 -10.48
C PRO A 10 -25.76 -7.18 -11.18
N THR A 11 -25.78 -6.02 -10.52
CA THR A 11 -25.26 -4.79 -11.11
C THR A 11 -23.73 -4.77 -10.98
N PRO A 12 -22.99 -4.61 -12.10
CA PRO A 12 -21.55 -4.48 -12.03
C PRO A 12 -21.24 -3.18 -11.28
N ILE A 13 -20.60 -3.29 -10.11
CA ILE A 13 -20.00 -2.15 -9.43
C ILE A 13 -18.86 -1.70 -10.35
N ILE A 14 -19.09 -0.64 -11.12
CA ILE A 14 -18.03 0.00 -11.90
C ILE A 14 -17.32 0.94 -10.90
N PRO A 15 -16.10 0.61 -10.43
CA PRO A 15 -15.35 1.50 -9.57
C PRO A 15 -14.99 2.75 -10.36
N THR A 16 -15.84 3.77 -10.29
CA THR A 16 -15.73 4.99 -11.10
C THR A 16 -14.73 6.00 -10.52
N LYS A 17 -14.04 5.65 -9.42
CA LYS A 17 -13.16 6.58 -8.68
C LYS A 17 -11.91 5.93 -8.09
N GLU A 18 -11.46 4.79 -8.61
CA GLU A 18 -10.16 4.27 -8.20
C GLU A 18 -9.06 4.89 -9.05
N VAL A 19 -8.02 5.40 -8.39
CA VAL A 19 -6.84 5.99 -9.04
C VAL A 19 -5.71 4.99 -8.95
N ILE A 20 -5.02 4.77 -10.06
CA ILE A 20 -3.72 4.09 -10.10
C ILE A 20 -2.68 5.15 -10.46
N ALA A 21 -1.75 5.43 -9.54
CA ALA A 21 -0.77 6.50 -9.72
C ALA A 21 0.64 6.06 -9.31
N VAL A 22 1.63 6.61 -10.02
CA VAL A 22 3.03 6.57 -9.61
C VAL A 22 3.26 7.75 -8.65
N VAL A 23 3.56 7.44 -7.39
CA VAL A 23 3.65 8.42 -6.30
C VAL A 23 5.11 8.62 -5.90
N TYR A 24 5.57 9.87 -6.06
CA TYR A 24 6.93 10.31 -5.75
C TYR A 24 7.08 10.86 -4.33
N GLY A 25 5.98 11.26 -3.71
CA GLY A 25 5.94 11.82 -2.36
C GLY A 25 4.52 12.12 -1.92
N TYR A 26 4.37 12.50 -0.66
CA TYR A 26 3.09 12.85 -0.06
C TYR A 26 3.29 13.91 1.03
N ALA A 27 2.22 14.64 1.36
CA ALA A 27 2.19 15.57 2.48
C ALA A 27 1.24 15.05 3.56
N PHE A 28 1.68 15.09 4.82
CA PHE A 28 0.85 14.70 5.96
C PHE A 28 1.14 15.61 7.16
N GLU A 29 0.09 16.16 7.77
CA GLU A 29 0.20 17.07 8.94
C GLU A 29 1.18 18.24 8.73
N GLY A 30 1.19 18.80 7.50
CA GLY A 30 2.05 19.93 7.13
C GLY A 30 3.52 19.57 6.86
N GLN A 31 3.87 18.29 6.93
CA GLN A 31 5.20 17.78 6.59
C GLN A 31 5.19 17.12 5.21
N CYS A 32 6.27 17.31 4.46
CA CYS A 32 6.46 16.73 3.14
C CYS A 32 7.39 15.53 3.22
N TYR A 33 6.97 14.42 2.63
CA TYR A 33 7.73 13.17 2.57
C TYR A 33 7.99 12.84 1.11
N ARG A 34 9.26 12.64 0.75
CA ARG A 34 9.66 12.18 -0.59
C ARG A 34 10.01 10.71 -0.51
N ASN A 35 9.55 9.94 -1.48
CA ASN A 35 9.88 8.53 -1.54
C ASN A 35 11.25 8.37 -2.22
N ASP A 36 12.13 7.56 -1.64
CA ASP A 36 13.44 7.25 -2.25
C ASP A 36 13.29 6.56 -3.61
N LYS A 37 12.21 5.79 -3.77
CA LYS A 37 11.78 5.16 -5.03
C LYS A 37 10.29 5.46 -5.27
N PRO A 38 9.87 5.76 -6.51
CA PRO A 38 8.46 5.94 -6.82
C PRO A 38 7.66 4.68 -6.48
N LYS A 39 6.48 4.85 -5.89
CA LYS A 39 5.58 3.75 -5.53
C LYS A 39 4.37 3.73 -6.45
N LEU A 40 3.99 2.56 -6.96
CA LEU A 40 2.76 2.41 -7.72
C LEU A 40 1.61 2.11 -6.74
N LEU A 41 0.67 3.05 -6.58
CA LEU A 41 -0.40 2.97 -5.61
C LEU A 41 -1.77 2.91 -6.28
N ILE A 42 -2.68 2.12 -5.71
CA ILE A 42 -4.10 2.12 -6.01
C ILE A 42 -4.85 2.66 -4.80
N PHE A 43 -5.69 3.67 -4.99
CA PHE A 43 -6.47 4.27 -3.90
C PHE A 43 -7.72 5.01 -4.39
N HIS A 44 -8.65 5.19 -3.46
CA HIS A 44 -9.84 6.02 -3.64
C HIS A 44 -9.59 7.44 -3.12
N PRO A 45 -9.46 8.46 -3.99
CA PRO A 45 -9.21 9.81 -3.54
C PRO A 45 -10.48 10.45 -2.96
N THR A 46 -10.29 11.34 -1.98
CA THR A 46 -11.38 12.12 -1.38
C THR A 46 -11.63 13.45 -2.09
N SER A 47 -10.64 13.93 -2.86
CA SER A 47 -10.77 15.07 -3.77
C SER A 47 -10.53 14.64 -5.22
N GLY A 48 -10.91 15.50 -6.16
CA GLY A 48 -10.46 15.36 -7.54
C GLY A 48 -8.94 15.51 -7.67
N GLU A 49 -8.44 15.16 -8.85
CA GLU A 49 -7.08 15.48 -9.29
C GLU A 49 -6.90 17.00 -9.33
N THR A 50 -5.78 17.48 -8.79
CA THR A 50 -5.42 18.90 -8.76
C THR A 50 -3.95 19.06 -9.09
N THR A 51 -3.55 20.24 -9.58
CA THR A 51 -2.13 20.55 -9.80
C THR A 51 -1.37 20.44 -8.49
N ALA A 52 -0.23 19.75 -8.51
CA ALA A 52 0.61 19.62 -7.33
C ALA A 52 1.03 21.01 -6.83
N THR A 53 0.75 21.28 -5.56
CA THR A 53 1.12 22.52 -4.89
C THR A 53 1.85 22.20 -3.59
N GLY A 54 2.97 22.87 -3.33
CA GLY A 54 3.87 22.67 -2.21
C GLY A 54 4.87 21.52 -2.40
N CYS A 55 5.67 21.30 -1.35
CA CYS A 55 6.63 20.18 -1.24
C CYS A 55 7.67 20.07 -2.37
N GLY A 56 7.88 21.13 -3.16
CA GLY A 56 8.84 21.17 -4.26
C GLY A 56 8.37 20.43 -5.52
N PHE A 57 7.05 20.25 -5.69
CA PHE A 57 6.43 19.69 -6.89
C PHE A 57 5.62 20.71 -7.71
N ASP A 58 5.57 21.96 -7.24
CA ASP A 58 4.95 23.10 -7.91
C ASP A 58 5.50 23.32 -9.33
N ASP A 59 4.63 23.65 -10.29
CA ASP A 59 4.98 24.02 -11.69
C ASP A 59 5.79 22.98 -12.49
N LEU A 60 5.94 21.76 -11.98
CA LEU A 60 6.68 20.67 -12.64
C LEU A 60 5.76 19.72 -13.43
N GLY A 61 4.47 20.03 -13.54
CA GLY A 61 3.48 19.19 -14.23
C GLY A 61 3.01 17.97 -13.41
N TYR A 62 3.35 17.90 -12.12
CA TYR A 62 2.81 16.89 -11.23
C TYR A 62 1.38 17.24 -10.81
N VAL A 63 0.63 16.20 -10.47
CA VAL A 63 -0.72 16.30 -9.90
C VAL A 63 -0.77 15.64 -8.53
N MET A 64 -1.75 16.04 -7.74
CA MET A 64 -1.98 15.51 -6.41
C MET A 64 -3.45 15.21 -6.16
N TRP A 65 -3.68 14.26 -5.26
CA TRP A 65 -5.00 13.87 -4.77
C TRP A 65 -5.05 14.01 -3.26
N GLY A 66 -6.18 14.51 -2.77
CA GLY A 66 -6.49 14.51 -1.34
C GLY A 66 -6.90 13.11 -0.90
N VAL A 67 -6.21 12.57 0.12
CA VAL A 67 -6.57 11.32 0.79
C VAL A 67 -6.72 11.56 2.29
N THR A 68 -7.62 10.83 2.94
CA THR A 68 -7.74 10.86 4.41
C THR A 68 -6.83 9.81 5.06
N LYS A 69 -6.54 9.97 6.35
CA LYS A 69 -5.76 9.00 7.15
C LYS A 69 -6.34 7.57 7.14
N LYS A 70 -7.63 7.41 6.88
CA LYS A 70 -8.33 6.12 6.83
C LYS A 70 -8.55 5.59 5.41
N THR A 71 -7.97 6.25 4.40
CA THR A 71 -8.11 5.81 3.01
C THR A 71 -7.37 4.49 2.83
N PRO A 72 -8.04 3.42 2.37
CA PRO A 72 -7.35 2.19 2.02
C PRO A 72 -6.47 2.45 0.80
N ILE A 73 -5.19 2.07 0.90
CA ILE A 73 -4.20 2.21 -0.17
C ILE A 73 -3.58 0.83 -0.40
N MET A 74 -3.50 0.42 -1.66
CA MET A 74 -2.80 -0.78 -2.09
C MET A 74 -1.52 -0.38 -2.81
N GLU A 75 -0.37 -0.83 -2.30
CA GLU A 75 0.92 -0.68 -2.98
C GLU A 75 1.14 -1.88 -3.91
N LEU A 76 1.37 -1.61 -5.19
CA LEU A 76 1.76 -2.62 -6.17
C LEU A 76 3.29 -2.77 -6.14
N ALA A 77 3.76 -3.96 -5.81
CA ALA A 77 5.16 -4.32 -5.95
C ALA A 77 5.47 -4.53 -7.44
N THR A 78 6.29 -3.65 -8.02
CA THR A 78 6.74 -3.78 -9.41
C THR A 78 8.12 -4.42 -9.47
N SER A 79 8.25 -5.59 -10.07
CA SER A 79 9.53 -6.15 -10.50
C SER A 79 9.80 -5.80 -11.96
N THR A 80 11.04 -5.41 -12.27
CA THR A 80 11.49 -5.14 -13.64
C THR A 80 12.64 -6.08 -13.96
N ASP A 81 12.44 -6.96 -14.93
CA ASP A 81 13.39 -7.95 -15.40
C ASP A 81 12.96 -8.39 -16.81
N PHE A 82 13.74 -9.25 -17.47
CA PHE A 82 13.36 -9.82 -18.76
C PHE A 82 12.08 -10.65 -18.62
N ALA A 83 11.29 -10.73 -19.71
CA ALA A 83 10.05 -11.50 -19.73
C ALA A 83 10.28 -12.97 -19.35
N GLU A 84 11.45 -13.53 -19.66
CA GLU A 84 11.86 -14.86 -19.22
C GLU A 84 11.93 -14.96 -17.69
N GLU A 85 12.57 -14.01 -17.02
CA GLU A 85 12.70 -13.99 -15.57
C GLU A 85 11.36 -13.69 -14.87
N ILE A 86 10.59 -12.72 -15.37
CA ILE A 86 9.30 -12.35 -14.75
C ILE A 86 8.22 -13.41 -14.98
N ILE A 87 8.10 -13.93 -16.21
CA ILE A 87 6.95 -14.75 -16.62
C ILE A 87 7.28 -16.23 -16.57
N LEU A 88 8.46 -16.64 -17.07
CA LEU A 88 8.80 -18.07 -17.15
C LEU A 88 9.32 -18.58 -15.80
N ASN A 89 10.27 -17.86 -15.19
CA ASN A 89 10.90 -18.33 -13.94
C ASN A 89 9.99 -18.20 -12.71
N ALA A 90 9.05 -17.25 -12.66
CA ALA A 90 8.07 -17.17 -11.58
C ALA A 90 7.11 -18.37 -11.51
N ASN A 91 6.91 -19.06 -12.64
CA ASN A 91 6.06 -20.24 -12.73
C ASN A 91 6.81 -21.55 -12.46
N LEU A 92 8.15 -21.52 -12.37
CA LEU A 92 8.95 -22.70 -12.04
C LEU A 92 8.81 -23.04 -10.53
N PRO A 93 8.71 -24.33 -10.18
CA PRO A 93 8.70 -24.76 -8.78
C PRO A 93 9.97 -24.31 -8.06
N GLY A 94 9.83 -23.42 -7.06
CA GLY A 94 10.95 -22.94 -6.24
C GLY A 94 11.17 -21.42 -6.26
N ASN A 95 10.55 -20.67 -7.18
CA ASN A 95 10.78 -19.22 -7.32
C ASN A 95 9.52 -18.36 -7.14
N ARG A 96 8.50 -18.87 -6.46
CA ARG A 96 7.26 -18.11 -6.18
C ARG A 96 7.56 -17.04 -5.11
N SER A 97 7.05 -15.83 -5.33
CA SER A 97 7.25 -14.70 -4.42
C SER A 97 6.88 -15.07 -2.97
N PRO A 98 7.68 -14.67 -1.96
CA PRO A 98 7.41 -15.00 -0.55
C PRO A 98 6.02 -14.60 -0.03
N ASN A 99 5.36 -13.66 -0.71
CA ASN A 99 4.05 -13.14 -0.32
C ASN A 99 2.87 -14.08 -0.65
N THR A 100 3.11 -15.22 -1.32
CA THR A 100 2.01 -16.14 -1.69
C THR A 100 1.62 -17.11 -0.57
N TYR A 101 2.42 -17.25 0.50
CA TYR A 101 2.06 -18.08 1.64
C TYR A 101 2.45 -17.42 2.96
N GLY A 102 1.48 -16.86 3.70
CA GLY A 102 1.64 -16.59 5.13
C GLY A 102 1.23 -15.21 5.63
N ASN A 103 -0.03 -14.78 5.43
CA ASN A 103 -0.62 -13.81 6.35
C ASN A 103 -1.09 -14.53 7.63
N SER A 104 -0.14 -14.96 8.47
CA SER A 104 -0.38 -15.18 9.90
C SER A 104 0.19 -13.98 10.65
N PHE A 105 -0.65 -12.97 10.86
CA PHE A 105 -0.32 -11.88 11.78
C PHE A 105 -0.23 -12.48 13.20
N MET A 106 0.99 -12.72 13.70
CA MET A 106 1.21 -12.84 15.14
C MET A 106 1.00 -11.46 15.75
N LEU A 107 -0.22 -11.20 16.22
CA LEU A 107 -0.54 -10.14 17.17
C LEU A 107 0.13 -10.47 18.51
N ALA A 108 1.44 -10.24 18.60
CA ALA A 108 2.15 -10.18 19.87
C ALA A 108 1.79 -8.88 20.59
N HIS A 109 0.59 -8.83 21.17
CA HIS A 109 0.24 -7.80 22.14
C HIS A 109 0.97 -8.07 23.46
N ARG A 110 1.98 -7.24 23.71
CA ARG A 110 2.61 -7.02 25.02
C ARG A 110 1.55 -6.61 26.05
N GLY A 111 1.69 -7.06 27.30
CA GLY A 111 1.24 -6.27 28.44
C GLY A 111 0.74 -7.06 29.64
N GLY A 112 1.61 -7.31 30.62
CA GLY A 112 1.20 -7.85 31.92
C GLY A 112 2.36 -7.96 32.92
N ARG A 113 3.00 -6.84 33.23
CA ARG A 113 4.01 -6.76 34.29
C ARG A 113 3.28 -6.61 35.62
N LEU A 114 3.36 -7.59 36.51
CA LEU A 114 3.02 -7.45 37.94
C LEU A 114 4.28 -7.68 38.79
N SER A 115 4.38 -6.88 39.84
CA SER A 115 5.55 -6.62 40.67
C SER A 115 5.55 -7.45 41.95
N ARG A 116 6.77 -7.75 42.43
CA ARG A 116 7.23 -7.88 43.85
C ARG A 116 6.99 -9.17 44.66
N GLY A 117 8.09 -9.55 45.34
CA GLY A 117 8.21 -10.43 46.51
C GLY A 117 8.87 -11.76 46.13
N GLY A 118 10.10 -12.12 46.50
CA GLY A 118 10.81 -11.93 47.77
C GLY A 118 10.88 -13.28 48.50
N GLY A 119 12.08 -13.85 48.70
CA GLY A 119 12.34 -15.04 49.54
C GLY A 119 12.88 -16.25 48.75
N SER A 120 14.19 -16.56 48.86
CA SER A 120 14.79 -17.57 49.78
C SER A 120 14.73 -19.00 49.20
N GLN A 121 15.88 -19.56 48.76
CA GLN A 121 16.60 -20.70 49.39
C GLN A 121 15.64 -21.80 49.91
N SER A 122 15.75 -23.05 49.48
CA SER A 122 16.93 -23.92 49.47
C SER A 122 16.70 -25.15 48.61
#